data_AF-A0A453DZC5-F1
#
_entry.id   AF-A0A453DZC5-F1
#
_cell.length_a   1.000
_cell.length_b   1.000
_cell.length_c   1.000
_cell.angle_alpha   90.00
_cell.angle_beta   90.00
_cell.angle_gamma   90.00
#
_symmetry.space_group_name_H-M   'P 1'
#
loop_
_entity.id
_entity.type
_entity.pdbx_description
1 polymer ?
#
loop_
_entity_poly.entity_id
_entity_poly.type
_entity_poly.pdbx_seq_one_letter_code
_entity_poly.pdbx_strand_id
1 'polypeptide(L)'
;MEMDQLSYGSLCGMAVATALLWLILRQALGVVGGKEDTGGAEANKLPPGPWTLPVIGSLHHLVGTKLPPHRALLQLSRRHGPLMLLRLGEVPNVIVSSPEAAMEVLKTNDLAFATRPCGPTMDIVSCGGKGLLAPYGEHWRQMRKVCVTEVLSARQVRRIESIQRGEAARLVESVSAAATACAVVDVGKGLAELAGNIIAGAVFGGRFPQQEAHLREMDALSALVGGFGLVDLFPSSRLARWLSSSTRDVRRSHARVQRILDDIIQDRKEKKPTAAAASPAARDSEDLLDVLLRLQREDTLTFPLTSESIGCVISDIIGAATETTSSTLEWAMAELIRNPEAMAKAQHEVRQRPHGDGVVTDLGELHYLRMVIKETLRLHPAGMFHRASQEDCRVMGYHIPKGTSVVINSFAVGTDPAHWGEDAAEFRPERFHGNEMVEYMQMEFVPFGAGRRQCPGALFATTIMELVLANLLYHFDWAVPGGETLDMGEVYGFIVHTRSSLRLQASSYHPDLQE
;
A
#
# COMPACT_ATOMS: atom_id res chain seq x y z
N MET A 1 8.13 15.00 5.45
CA MET A 1 9.48 14.83 6.04
C MET A 1 10.45 15.72 5.27
N GLU A 2 10.75 16.90 5.79
CA GLU A 2 11.85 17.73 5.27
C GLU A 2 13.15 17.01 5.60
N MET A 3 13.92 16.68 4.58
CA MET A 3 15.23 16.09 4.70
C MET A 3 16.16 17.14 5.34
N ASP A 4 16.77 16.85 6.50
CA ASP A 4 17.68 17.76 7.20
C ASP A 4 18.66 18.39 6.21
N GLN A 5 18.61 19.72 6.06
CA GLN A 5 19.47 20.47 5.14
C GLN A 5 20.98 20.22 5.38
N LEU A 6 21.34 19.78 6.59
CA LEU A 6 22.70 19.37 6.98
C LEU A 6 23.16 18.06 6.33
N SER A 7 22.24 17.12 6.05
CA SER A 7 22.54 15.88 5.33
C SER A 7 22.76 16.14 3.83
N TYR A 8 22.02 17.10 3.27
CA TYR A 8 22.11 17.51 1.86
C TYR A 8 23.46 18.14 1.51
N GLY A 9 23.98 19.03 2.37
CA GLY A 9 25.31 19.62 2.18
C GLY A 9 26.42 18.57 2.18
N SER A 10 26.31 17.55 3.02
CA SER A 10 27.28 16.45 3.11
C SER A 10 27.19 15.51 1.90
N LEU A 11 26.00 15.22 1.39
CA LEU A 11 25.79 14.39 0.19
C LEU A 11 26.26 15.08 -1.09
N CYS A 12 25.95 16.38 -1.26
CA CYS A 12 26.46 17.17 -2.38
C CYS A 12 27.99 17.32 -2.31
N GLY A 13 28.56 17.53 -1.11
CA GLY A 13 30.01 17.56 -0.91
C GLY A 13 30.70 16.26 -1.30
N MET A 14 30.14 15.11 -0.92
CA MET A 14 30.65 13.79 -1.32
C MET A 14 30.50 13.52 -2.82
N ALA A 15 29.41 13.96 -3.45
CA ALA A 15 29.20 13.82 -4.89
C ALA A 15 30.22 14.66 -5.71
N VAL A 16 30.50 15.89 -5.27
CA VAL A 16 31.50 16.75 -5.92
C VAL A 16 32.91 16.19 -5.71
N ALA A 17 33.24 15.76 -4.49
CA ALA A 17 34.55 15.17 -4.19
C ALA A 17 34.79 13.87 -4.98
N THR A 18 33.78 13.01 -5.14
CA THR A 18 33.89 11.77 -5.91
C THR A 18 33.97 12.03 -7.43
N ALA A 19 33.24 13.02 -7.95
CA ALA A 19 33.36 13.44 -9.35
C ALA A 19 34.76 14.01 -9.66
N LEU A 20 35.31 14.82 -8.76
CA LEU A 20 36.68 15.34 -8.87
C LEU A 20 37.72 14.21 -8.78
N LEU A 21 37.55 13.27 -7.85
CA LEU A 21 38.45 12.12 -7.72
C LEU A 21 38.42 11.23 -8.98
N TRP A 22 37.24 11.03 -9.56
CA TRP A 22 37.07 10.27 -10.80
C TRP A 22 37.69 10.98 -12.01
N LEU A 23 37.54 12.29 -12.12
CA LEU A 23 38.20 13.09 -13.17
C LEU A 23 39.73 13.04 -13.04
N ILE A 24 40.25 13.14 -11.81
CA ILE A 24 41.68 13.03 -11.52
C ILE A 24 42.19 11.62 -11.86
N LEU A 25 41.47 10.56 -11.46
CA LEU A 25 41.83 9.18 -11.80
C LEU A 25 41.77 8.91 -13.30
N ARG A 26 40.79 9.47 -14.01
CA ARG A 26 40.65 9.32 -15.47
C ARG A 26 41.77 10.05 -16.21
N GLN A 27 42.22 11.21 -15.73
CA GLN A 27 43.39 11.91 -16.26
C GLN A 27 44.70 11.20 -15.91
N ALA A 28 44.81 10.61 -14.71
CA ALA A 28 45.99 9.87 -14.27
C ALA A 28 46.17 8.51 -14.98
N LEU A 29 45.08 7.86 -15.39
CA LEU A 29 45.10 6.51 -15.97
C LEU A 29 45.13 6.46 -17.51
N GLY A 30 45.13 7.61 -18.20
CA GLY A 30 45.38 7.67 -19.65
C GLY A 30 44.54 6.70 -20.50
N VAL A 31 43.27 6.46 -20.15
CA VAL A 31 42.43 5.48 -20.85
C VAL A 31 41.95 6.06 -22.19
N VAL A 32 42.67 5.71 -23.25
CA VAL A 32 42.25 5.84 -24.65
C VAL A 32 41.08 4.87 -24.89
N GLY A 33 39.93 5.40 -25.29
CA GLY A 33 38.72 4.61 -25.53
C GLY A 33 38.89 3.67 -26.74
N GLY A 34 38.81 2.36 -26.48
CA GLY A 34 38.66 1.35 -27.52
C GLY A 34 37.22 1.33 -28.06
N LYS A 35 37.08 1.26 -29.38
CA LYS A 35 35.82 0.94 -30.07
C LYS A 35 35.43 -0.50 -29.74
N GLU A 36 34.26 -0.71 -29.16
CA GLU A 36 33.64 -2.03 -29.06
C GLU A 36 32.82 -2.33 -30.32
N ASP A 37 32.99 -3.57 -30.81
CA ASP A 37 32.37 -4.14 -32.01
C ASP A 37 30.84 -4.19 -31.93
N THR A 38 30.19 -3.63 -32.96
CA THR A 38 28.73 -3.64 -33.16
C THR A 38 28.27 -4.93 -33.85
N GLY A 39 28.30 -6.06 -33.13
CA GLY A 39 27.92 -7.39 -33.66
C GLY A 39 26.72 -8.08 -33.02
N GLY A 40 26.01 -7.45 -32.06
CA GLY A 40 24.89 -8.07 -31.32
C GLY A 40 23.80 -7.12 -30.82
N ALA A 41 23.69 -5.92 -31.41
CA ALA A 41 23.01 -4.77 -30.81
C ALA A 41 21.47 -4.88 -30.66
N GLU A 42 20.79 -5.74 -31.42
CA GLU A 42 19.31 -5.87 -31.32
C GLU A 42 18.84 -6.78 -30.17
N ALA A 43 19.68 -7.73 -29.72
CA ALA A 43 19.27 -8.71 -28.70
C ALA A 43 19.21 -8.12 -27.29
N ASN A 44 20.05 -7.12 -26.96
CA ASN A 44 20.28 -6.65 -25.58
C ASN A 44 19.88 -5.18 -25.33
N LYS A 45 18.95 -4.64 -26.11
CA LYS A 45 18.50 -3.25 -25.94
C LYS A 45 17.79 -3.07 -24.59
N LEU A 46 18.40 -2.32 -23.66
CA LEU A 46 17.79 -1.94 -22.38
C LEU A 46 16.69 -0.87 -22.60
N PRO A 47 15.71 -0.74 -21.68
CA PRO A 47 14.73 0.34 -21.73
C PRO A 47 15.40 1.72 -21.74
N PRO A 48 14.80 2.72 -22.41
CA PRO A 48 15.31 4.09 -22.41
C PRO A 48 15.27 4.70 -21.00
N GLY A 49 16.02 5.76 -20.76
CA GLY A 49 16.01 6.43 -19.46
C GLY A 49 16.67 7.81 -19.49
N PRO A 50 16.46 8.62 -18.45
CA PRO A 50 17.16 9.88 -18.28
C PRO A 50 18.66 9.66 -18.10
N TRP A 51 19.42 10.71 -18.36
CA TRP A 51 20.87 10.71 -18.12
C TRP A 51 21.17 10.52 -16.63
N THR A 52 22.36 9.96 -16.36
CA THR A 52 22.79 9.53 -15.02
C THR A 52 24.02 10.31 -14.58
N LEU A 53 24.09 10.62 -13.28
CA LEU A 53 25.31 11.12 -12.64
C LEU A 53 26.15 9.96 -12.08
N PRO A 54 27.49 10.11 -11.99
CA PRO A 54 28.32 9.15 -11.28
C PRO A 54 27.81 8.93 -9.85
N VAL A 55 27.89 7.69 -9.37
CA VAL A 55 27.47 7.25 -8.01
C VAL A 55 25.97 7.29 -7.77
N ILE A 56 25.30 8.44 -7.89
CA ILE A 56 23.88 8.59 -7.51
C ILE A 56 22.89 8.18 -8.62
N GLY A 57 23.37 8.05 -9.87
CA GLY A 57 22.55 7.70 -11.02
C GLY A 57 21.48 8.76 -11.32
N SER A 58 20.23 8.33 -11.46
CA SER A 58 19.04 9.13 -11.77
C SER A 58 18.34 9.71 -10.53
N LEU A 59 18.86 9.48 -9.31
CA LEU A 59 18.18 9.87 -8.05
C LEU A 59 17.90 11.37 -7.96
N HIS A 60 18.77 12.20 -8.54
CA HIS A 60 18.63 13.66 -8.56
C HIS A 60 17.36 14.14 -9.27
N HIS A 61 16.81 13.36 -10.21
CA HIS A 61 15.53 13.67 -10.87
C HIS A 61 14.32 13.46 -9.96
N LEU A 62 14.46 12.72 -8.86
CA LEU A 62 13.38 12.47 -7.89
C LEU A 62 13.51 13.40 -6.69
N VAL A 63 14.71 13.45 -6.08
CA VAL A 63 14.97 14.23 -4.86
C VAL A 63 15.01 15.73 -5.11
N GLY A 64 15.35 16.16 -6.33
CA GLY A 64 15.37 17.58 -6.70
C GLY A 64 13.99 18.19 -6.93
N THR A 65 12.91 17.39 -6.88
CA THR A 65 11.55 17.86 -7.13
C THR A 65 10.78 18.07 -5.84
N LYS A 66 9.85 19.03 -5.81
CA LYS A 66 8.88 19.18 -4.73
C LYS A 66 7.74 18.13 -4.81
N LEU A 67 7.79 17.24 -5.81
CA LEU A 67 6.73 16.29 -6.08
C LEU A 67 6.99 14.96 -5.36
N PRO A 68 5.92 14.28 -4.91
CA PRO A 68 6.00 12.89 -4.51
C PRO A 68 6.61 11.99 -5.60
N PRO A 69 7.35 10.92 -5.24
CA PRO A 69 8.03 10.03 -6.19
C PRO A 69 7.14 9.51 -7.32
N HIS A 70 5.93 9.04 -7.04
CA HIS A 70 5.02 8.51 -8.07
C HIS A 70 4.61 9.57 -9.11
N ARG A 71 4.43 10.84 -8.70
CA ARG A 71 4.17 11.97 -9.61
C ARG A 71 5.42 12.38 -10.40
N ALA A 72 6.58 12.43 -9.75
CA ALA A 72 7.84 12.72 -10.43
C ALA A 72 8.17 11.65 -11.51
N LEU A 73 7.91 10.38 -11.20
CA LEU A 73 8.08 9.27 -12.13
C LEU A 73 7.12 9.37 -13.33
N LEU A 74 5.87 9.79 -13.13
CA LEU A 74 4.96 10.07 -14.24
C LEU A 74 5.46 11.20 -15.16
N GLN A 75 6.03 12.28 -14.59
CA GLN A 75 6.58 13.35 -15.42
C GLN A 75 7.79 12.89 -16.24
N LEU A 76 8.62 12.00 -15.69
CA LEU A 76 9.74 11.40 -16.41
C LEU A 76 9.27 10.43 -17.50
N SER A 77 8.26 9.60 -17.23
CA SER A 77 7.74 8.65 -18.22
C SER A 77 7.15 9.35 -19.44
N ARG A 78 6.51 10.51 -19.28
CA ARG A 78 6.05 11.35 -20.41
C ARG A 78 7.16 11.78 -21.36
N ARG A 79 8.42 11.82 -20.91
CA ARG A 79 9.60 12.18 -21.74
C ARG A 79 10.35 10.98 -22.28
N HIS A 80 10.40 9.89 -21.53
CA HIS A 80 11.23 8.72 -21.84
C HIS A 80 10.45 7.50 -22.36
N GLY A 81 9.12 7.53 -22.25
CA GLY A 81 8.24 6.48 -22.71
C GLY A 81 7.58 5.68 -21.56
N PRO A 82 6.68 4.76 -21.90
CA PRO A 82 5.86 3.99 -20.96
C PRO A 82 6.66 2.97 -20.12
N LEU A 83 7.85 2.60 -20.58
CA LEU A 83 8.79 1.73 -19.90
C LEU A 83 10.16 2.43 -19.88
N MET A 84 10.67 2.74 -18.69
CA MET A 84 11.96 3.45 -18.56
C MET A 84 12.87 2.83 -17.50
N LEU A 85 14.17 2.90 -17.73
CA LEU A 85 15.20 2.45 -16.79
C LEU A 85 15.75 3.63 -15.99
N LEU A 86 15.63 3.54 -14.67
CA LEU A 86 16.26 4.45 -13.72
C LEU A 86 17.31 3.72 -12.91
N ARG A 87 18.45 4.36 -12.68
CA ARG A 87 19.48 3.84 -11.77
C ARG A 87 19.45 4.64 -10.49
N LEU A 88 18.94 4.06 -9.40
CA LEU A 88 18.84 4.74 -8.11
C LEU A 88 19.98 4.27 -7.21
N GLY A 89 21.04 5.09 -7.11
CA GLY A 89 22.31 4.66 -6.53
C GLY A 89 22.93 3.52 -7.35
N GLU A 90 23.13 2.35 -6.75
CA GLU A 90 23.61 1.16 -7.45
C GLU A 90 22.50 0.28 -8.04
N VAL A 91 21.23 0.51 -7.66
CA VAL A 91 20.12 -0.39 -7.96
C VAL A 91 19.39 0.00 -9.26
N PRO A 92 19.32 -0.89 -10.27
CA PRO A 92 18.52 -0.66 -11.47
C PRO A 92 17.03 -0.86 -11.19
N ASN A 93 16.22 0.11 -11.60
CA ASN A 93 14.77 0.11 -11.46
C ASN A 93 14.11 0.38 -12.81
N VAL A 94 13.31 -0.56 -13.29
CA VAL A 94 12.47 -0.38 -14.48
C VAL A 94 11.12 0.14 -14.02
N ILE A 95 10.71 1.28 -14.55
CA ILE A 95 9.46 1.95 -14.21
C ILE A 95 8.46 1.67 -15.32
N VAL A 96 7.30 1.14 -14.92
CA VAL A 96 6.17 0.83 -15.78
C VAL A 96 5.10 1.90 -15.55
N SER A 97 4.67 2.57 -16.62
CA SER A 97 3.77 3.74 -16.53
C SER A 97 2.60 3.73 -17.53
N SER A 98 2.40 2.65 -18.29
CA SER A 98 1.22 2.48 -19.16
C SER A 98 0.53 1.12 -18.96
N PRO A 99 -0.75 1.00 -19.35
CA PRO A 99 -1.49 -0.26 -19.28
C PRO A 99 -0.85 -1.40 -20.09
N GLU A 100 -0.27 -1.13 -21.26
CA GLU A 100 0.36 -2.14 -22.11
C GLU A 100 1.64 -2.70 -21.47
N ALA A 101 2.48 -1.81 -20.93
CA ALA A 101 3.67 -2.22 -20.21
C ALA A 101 3.31 -2.99 -18.92
N ALA A 102 2.23 -2.59 -18.23
CA ALA A 102 1.71 -3.31 -17.08
C ALA A 102 1.16 -4.69 -17.45
N MET A 103 0.46 -4.82 -18.59
CA MET A 103 -0.03 -6.10 -19.12
C MET A 103 1.12 -7.08 -19.34
N GLU A 104 2.20 -6.63 -19.98
CA GLU A 104 3.35 -7.49 -20.25
C GLU A 104 4.05 -7.96 -18.97
N VAL A 105 4.16 -7.10 -17.95
CA VAL A 105 4.82 -7.44 -16.67
C VAL A 105 3.94 -8.30 -15.78
N LEU A 106 2.66 -7.93 -15.62
CA LEU A 106 1.77 -8.52 -14.61
C LEU A 106 0.97 -9.73 -15.11
N LYS A 107 0.85 -9.89 -16.43
CA LYS A 107 0.08 -10.99 -17.03
C LYS A 107 0.94 -11.86 -17.95
N THR A 108 1.55 -11.28 -18.98
CA THR A 108 2.33 -12.05 -19.97
C THR A 108 3.55 -12.70 -19.34
N ASN A 109 4.31 -11.95 -18.54
CA ASN A 109 5.51 -12.41 -17.84
C ASN A 109 5.28 -12.57 -16.33
N ASP A 110 4.03 -12.86 -15.90
CA ASP A 110 3.63 -12.93 -14.49
C ASP A 110 4.59 -13.78 -13.63
N LEU A 111 4.96 -14.98 -14.10
CA LEU A 111 5.86 -15.85 -13.35
C LEU A 111 7.27 -15.27 -13.21
N ALA A 112 7.83 -14.69 -14.27
CA ALA A 112 9.15 -14.07 -14.26
C ALA A 112 9.21 -12.91 -13.26
N PHE A 113 8.12 -12.17 -13.10
CA PHE A 113 8.02 -11.03 -12.18
C PHE A 113 7.32 -11.34 -10.85
N ALA A 114 7.03 -12.60 -10.53
CA ALA A 114 6.24 -12.93 -9.33
C ALA A 114 6.96 -12.67 -8.00
N THR A 115 8.27 -12.42 -8.00
CA THR A 115 9.04 -12.11 -6.78
C THR A 115 9.09 -10.60 -6.50
N ARG A 116 9.51 -10.22 -5.29
CA ARG A 116 9.70 -8.81 -4.88
C ARG A 116 11.19 -8.49 -4.76
N PRO A 117 11.61 -7.24 -5.01
CA PRO A 117 12.98 -6.82 -4.72
C PRO A 117 13.20 -6.85 -3.21
N CYS A 118 14.33 -7.40 -2.77
CA CYS A 118 14.69 -7.50 -1.36
C CYS A 118 15.90 -6.60 -1.09
N GLY A 119 15.63 -5.40 -0.56
CA GLY A 119 16.66 -4.50 -0.02
C GLY A 119 16.96 -4.82 1.45
N PRO A 120 18.07 -4.31 2.01
CA PRO A 120 18.43 -4.54 3.41
C PRO A 120 17.35 -4.18 4.43
N THR A 121 16.57 -3.12 4.22
CA THR A 121 15.48 -2.74 5.14
C THR A 121 14.28 -3.69 5.01
N MET A 122 13.89 -4.01 3.79
CA MET A 122 12.82 -4.97 3.49
C MET A 122 13.12 -6.39 3.99
N ASP A 123 14.39 -6.81 3.97
CA ASP A 123 14.81 -8.11 4.51
C ASP A 123 14.54 -8.20 6.02
N ILE A 124 14.76 -7.11 6.76
CA ILE A 124 14.45 -7.03 8.19
C ILE A 124 12.94 -7.10 8.42
N VAL A 125 12.16 -6.28 7.70
CA VAL A 125 10.70 -6.21 7.88
C VAL A 125 10.02 -7.52 7.49
N SER A 126 10.51 -8.21 6.47
CA SER A 126 9.98 -9.50 6.02
C SER A 126 10.49 -10.72 6.80
N CYS A 127 11.20 -10.49 7.92
CA CYS A 127 11.83 -11.53 8.73
C CYS A 127 12.71 -12.50 7.92
N GLY A 128 13.47 -11.98 6.94
CA GLY A 128 14.28 -12.80 6.04
C GLY A 128 13.44 -13.67 5.09
N GLY A 129 12.25 -13.21 4.70
CA GLY A 129 11.35 -13.94 3.81
C GLY A 129 10.51 -15.02 4.49
N LYS A 130 10.19 -14.87 5.77
CA LYS A 130 9.31 -15.80 6.51
C LYS A 130 7.83 -15.40 6.46
N GLY A 131 7.50 -14.19 5.99
CA GLY A 131 6.13 -13.68 5.87
C GLY A 131 5.48 -13.84 4.49
N LEU A 132 4.47 -13.01 4.23
CA LEU A 132 3.78 -12.86 2.93
C LEU A 132 4.54 -11.96 1.96
N LEU A 133 5.48 -11.16 2.47
CA LEU A 133 6.44 -10.39 1.67
C LEU A 133 7.61 -11.22 1.13
N ALA A 134 7.69 -12.51 1.48
CA ALA A 134 8.73 -13.44 1.06
C ALA A 134 8.91 -13.52 -0.46
N PRO A 135 10.11 -13.91 -0.96
CA PRO A 135 10.33 -14.24 -2.36
C PRO A 135 9.34 -15.27 -2.89
N TYR A 136 9.09 -15.25 -4.20
CA TYR A 136 8.20 -16.22 -4.81
C TYR A 136 8.78 -17.64 -4.68
N GLY A 137 8.01 -18.55 -4.10
CA GLY A 137 8.45 -19.91 -3.80
C GLY A 137 7.34 -20.70 -3.14
N GLU A 138 7.63 -21.94 -2.74
CA GLU A 138 6.64 -22.81 -2.09
C GLU A 138 6.13 -22.21 -0.77
N HIS A 139 7.03 -21.65 0.05
CA HIS A 139 6.68 -20.94 1.29
C HIS A 139 5.60 -19.88 1.07
N TRP A 140 5.87 -18.94 0.16
CA TRP A 140 4.93 -17.86 -0.15
C TRP A 140 3.62 -18.39 -0.74
N ARG A 141 3.65 -19.42 -1.61
CA ARG A 141 2.43 -19.99 -2.19
C ARG A 141 1.51 -20.58 -1.14
N GLN A 142 2.06 -21.33 -0.18
CA GLN A 142 1.27 -21.93 0.90
C GLN A 142 0.77 -20.88 1.87
N MET A 143 1.60 -19.90 2.28
CA MET A 143 1.14 -18.80 3.13
C MET A 143 0.04 -17.99 2.45
N ARG A 144 0.18 -17.68 1.16
CA ARG A 144 -0.89 -17.04 0.39
C ARG A 144 -2.16 -17.89 0.37
N LYS A 145 -2.04 -19.21 0.16
CA LYS A 145 -3.20 -20.11 0.18
C LYS A 145 -3.90 -20.05 1.54
N VAL A 146 -3.16 -20.18 2.64
CA VAL A 146 -3.69 -20.06 4.01
C VAL A 146 -4.40 -18.72 4.21
N CYS A 147 -3.82 -17.60 3.80
CA CYS A 147 -4.49 -16.30 3.89
C CYS A 147 -5.81 -16.27 3.11
N VAL A 148 -5.83 -16.76 1.88
CA VAL A 148 -7.05 -16.73 1.06
C VAL A 148 -8.11 -17.70 1.60
N THR A 149 -7.73 -18.90 2.01
CA THR A 149 -8.69 -19.94 2.42
C THR A 149 -9.14 -19.83 3.86
N GLU A 150 -8.27 -19.38 4.76
CA GLU A 150 -8.56 -19.36 6.20
C GLU A 150 -8.86 -17.97 6.74
N VAL A 151 -8.30 -16.89 6.17
CA VAL A 151 -8.48 -15.50 6.66
C VAL A 151 -9.52 -14.75 5.86
N LEU A 152 -9.51 -14.91 4.54
CA LEU A 152 -10.33 -14.14 3.61
C LEU A 152 -11.47 -14.97 3.02
N SER A 153 -11.80 -16.10 3.65
CA SER A 153 -12.95 -16.91 3.26
C SER A 153 -14.27 -16.20 3.58
N ALA A 154 -15.32 -16.53 2.84
CA ALA A 154 -16.67 -16.03 3.10
C ALA A 154 -17.14 -16.26 4.55
N ARG A 155 -16.61 -17.31 5.20
CA ARG A 155 -16.84 -17.62 6.61
C ARG A 155 -16.22 -16.58 7.55
N GLN A 156 -14.95 -16.24 7.35
CA GLN A 156 -14.31 -15.19 8.14
C GLN A 156 -14.95 -13.82 7.89
N VAL A 157 -15.33 -13.53 6.63
CA VAL A 157 -16.04 -12.31 6.28
C VAL A 157 -17.35 -12.17 7.08
N ARG A 158 -18.15 -13.24 7.22
CA ARG A 158 -19.35 -13.22 8.08
C ARG A 158 -19.04 -13.04 9.56
N ARG A 159 -17.94 -13.63 10.05
CA ARG A 159 -17.52 -13.51 11.46
C ARG A 159 -17.18 -12.05 11.81
N ILE A 160 -16.35 -11.45 10.97
CA ILE A 160 -15.86 -10.07 11.17
C ILE A 160 -16.90 -9.02 10.79
N GLU A 161 -17.99 -9.38 10.12
CA GLU A 161 -19.12 -8.51 9.81
C GLU A 161 -19.68 -7.83 11.07
N SER A 162 -19.80 -8.58 12.18
CA SER A 162 -20.24 -8.03 13.47
C SER A 162 -19.24 -7.02 14.05
N ILE A 163 -17.94 -7.27 13.88
CA ILE A 163 -16.85 -6.39 14.32
C ILE A 163 -16.85 -5.11 13.47
N GLN A 164 -16.97 -5.26 12.15
CA GLN A 164 -17.05 -4.15 11.20
C GLN A 164 -18.23 -3.23 11.53
N ARG A 165 -19.42 -3.80 11.79
CA ARG A 165 -20.59 -3.04 12.22
C ARG A 165 -20.36 -2.32 13.56
N GLY A 166 -19.79 -3.02 14.54
CA GLY A 166 -19.53 -2.43 15.86
C GLY A 166 -18.54 -1.27 15.80
N GLU A 167 -17.48 -1.37 14.99
CA GLU A 167 -16.52 -0.27 14.82
C GLU A 167 -17.10 0.87 13.98
N ALA A 168 -17.92 0.59 12.95
CA ALA A 168 -18.65 1.62 12.21
C ALA A 168 -19.62 2.40 13.11
N ALA A 169 -20.38 1.70 13.97
CA ALA A 169 -21.27 2.31 14.96
C ALA A 169 -20.51 3.24 15.91
N ARG A 170 -19.36 2.78 16.45
CA ARG A 170 -18.51 3.59 17.32
C ARG A 170 -17.99 4.86 16.64
N LEU A 171 -17.62 4.77 15.36
CA LEU A 171 -17.21 5.93 14.59
C LEU A 171 -18.38 6.92 14.44
N VAL A 172 -19.58 6.44 14.07
CA VAL A 172 -20.79 7.27 13.97
C VAL A 172 -21.12 7.94 15.31
N GLU A 173 -21.09 7.19 16.42
CA GLU A 173 -21.30 7.73 17.78
C GLU A 173 -20.28 8.83 18.11
N SER A 174 -18.99 8.60 17.83
CA SER A 174 -17.93 9.57 18.06
C SER A 174 -18.13 10.85 17.23
N VAL A 175 -18.51 10.72 15.95
CA VAL A 175 -18.78 11.87 15.08
C VAL A 175 -20.05 12.60 15.53
N SER A 176 -21.10 11.89 15.93
CA SER A 176 -22.36 12.46 16.42
C SER A 176 -22.16 13.27 17.70
N ALA A 177 -21.34 12.76 18.63
CA ALA A 177 -20.97 13.49 19.85
C ALA A 177 -20.23 14.80 19.52
N ALA A 178 -19.30 14.76 18.57
CA ALA A 178 -18.58 15.94 18.12
C ALA A 178 -19.47 16.93 17.35
N ALA A 179 -20.39 16.45 16.51
CA ALA A 179 -21.37 17.26 15.80
C ALA A 179 -22.28 18.02 16.78
N THR A 180 -22.76 17.34 17.83
CA THR A 180 -23.55 17.96 18.90
C THR A 180 -22.77 19.06 19.63
N ALA A 181 -21.46 18.89 19.80
CA ALA A 181 -20.57 19.89 20.37
C ALA A 181 -20.11 20.97 19.36
N CYS A 182 -20.57 20.91 18.11
CA CYS A 182 -20.08 21.71 16.98
C CYS A 182 -18.55 21.72 16.86
N ALA A 183 -17.91 20.59 17.21
CA ALA A 183 -16.47 20.44 17.20
C ALA A 183 -15.97 19.95 15.84
N VAL A 184 -14.74 20.35 15.49
CA VAL A 184 -14.03 19.81 14.32
C VAL A 184 -13.60 18.38 14.63
N VAL A 185 -13.94 17.46 13.73
CA VAL A 185 -13.60 16.04 13.80
C VAL A 185 -12.37 15.78 12.95
N ASP A 186 -11.40 15.07 13.52
CA ASP A 186 -10.27 14.51 12.79
C ASP A 186 -10.69 13.16 12.19
N VAL A 187 -11.24 13.22 10.97
CA VAL A 187 -11.82 12.06 10.27
C VAL A 187 -10.73 11.07 9.87
N GLY A 188 -9.59 11.56 9.39
CA GLY A 188 -8.45 10.69 9.04
C GLY A 188 -7.98 9.84 10.22
N LYS A 189 -7.82 10.45 11.40
CA LYS A 189 -7.50 9.71 12.63
C LYS A 189 -8.58 8.68 12.99
N GLY A 190 -9.86 9.06 12.93
CA GLY A 190 -10.97 8.13 13.22
C GLY A 190 -11.02 6.93 12.26
N LEU A 191 -10.73 7.15 10.97
CA LEU A 191 -10.65 6.10 9.96
C LEU A 191 -9.46 5.15 10.19
N ALA A 192 -8.29 5.69 10.58
CA ALA A 192 -7.12 4.89 10.94
C ALA A 192 -7.38 4.00 12.17
N GLU A 193 -8.00 4.55 13.22
CA GLU A 193 -8.39 3.80 14.42
C GLU A 193 -9.41 2.70 14.09
N LEU A 194 -10.44 3.00 13.30
CA LEU A 194 -11.43 2.03 12.86
C LEU A 194 -10.79 0.89 12.05
N ALA A 195 -9.94 1.22 11.07
CA ALA A 195 -9.26 0.20 10.26
C ALA A 195 -8.40 -0.70 11.16
N GLY A 196 -7.59 -0.11 12.04
CA GLY A 196 -6.76 -0.86 12.98
C GLY A 196 -7.56 -1.78 13.90
N ASN A 197 -8.71 -1.32 14.42
CA ASN A 197 -9.58 -2.12 15.28
C ASN A 197 -10.24 -3.28 14.53
N ILE A 198 -10.71 -3.06 13.30
CA ILE A 198 -11.30 -4.13 12.48
C ILE A 198 -10.27 -5.21 12.20
N ILE A 199 -9.03 -4.84 11.83
CA ILE A 199 -7.99 -5.82 11.56
C ILE A 199 -7.55 -6.53 12.84
N ALA A 200 -7.38 -5.82 13.96
CA ALA A 200 -7.09 -6.45 15.24
C ALA A 200 -8.18 -7.47 15.64
N GLY A 201 -9.45 -7.12 15.43
CA GLY A 201 -10.59 -8.02 15.63
C GLY A 201 -10.54 -9.25 14.72
N ALA A 202 -10.20 -9.07 13.43
CA ALA A 202 -10.05 -10.17 12.50
C ALA A 202 -8.89 -11.11 12.86
N VAL A 203 -7.76 -10.54 13.32
CA VAL A 203 -6.52 -11.29 13.58
C VAL A 203 -6.51 -11.94 14.96
N PHE A 204 -6.90 -11.21 15.99
CA PHE A 204 -6.79 -11.63 17.40
C PHE A 204 -8.14 -11.90 18.08
N GLY A 205 -9.26 -11.77 17.35
CA GLY A 205 -10.60 -11.92 17.92
C GLY A 205 -11.05 -10.76 18.80
N GLY A 206 -10.28 -9.66 18.86
CA GLY A 206 -10.62 -8.47 19.63
C GLY A 206 -9.47 -7.47 19.71
N ARG A 207 -9.68 -6.42 20.51
CA ARG A 207 -8.64 -5.42 20.84
C ARG A 207 -7.60 -6.03 21.79
N PHE A 208 -6.36 -5.55 21.71
CA PHE A 208 -5.28 -6.00 22.59
C PHE A 208 -4.59 -4.81 23.30
N PRO A 209 -4.00 -5.01 24.50
CA PRO A 209 -3.55 -3.91 25.36
C PRO A 209 -2.50 -2.98 24.72
N GLN A 210 -1.67 -3.49 23.81
CA GLN A 210 -0.57 -2.74 23.17
C GLN A 210 -0.88 -2.33 21.73
N GLN A 211 -2.15 -2.28 21.33
CA GLN A 211 -2.56 -2.03 19.94
C GLN A 211 -2.08 -0.69 19.40
N GLU A 212 -2.26 0.41 20.15
CA GLU A 212 -1.76 1.71 19.71
C GLU A 212 -0.24 1.73 19.55
N ALA A 213 0.49 1.08 20.45
CA ALA A 213 1.94 0.98 20.36
C ALA A 213 2.36 0.16 19.14
N HIS A 214 1.65 -0.93 18.84
CA HIS A 214 1.89 -1.75 17.66
C HIS A 214 1.65 -0.95 16.36
N LEU A 215 0.52 -0.25 16.24
CA LEU A 215 0.22 0.57 15.06
C LEU A 215 1.25 1.70 14.86
N ARG A 216 1.64 2.41 15.92
CA ARG A 216 2.69 3.46 15.85
C ARG A 216 4.03 2.92 15.35
N GLU A 217 4.43 1.74 15.78
CA GLU A 217 5.68 1.12 15.31
C GLU A 217 5.53 0.63 13.86
N MET A 218 4.37 0.15 13.44
CA MET A 218 4.08 -0.18 12.05
C MET A 218 4.15 1.05 11.13
N ASP A 219 3.59 2.19 11.54
CA ASP A 219 3.69 3.45 10.80
C ASP A 219 5.15 3.90 10.65
N ALA A 220 5.94 3.76 11.73
CA ALA A 220 7.36 4.06 11.70
C ALA A 220 8.12 3.15 10.72
N LEU A 221 7.81 1.85 10.69
CA LEU A 221 8.37 0.91 9.71
C LEU A 221 8.00 1.29 8.27
N SER A 222 6.73 1.63 8.02
CA SER A 222 6.23 2.06 6.70
C SER A 222 6.99 3.30 6.20
N ALA A 223 7.19 4.30 7.07
CA ALA A 223 7.95 5.50 6.74
C ALA A 223 9.45 5.23 6.47
N LEU A 224 10.06 4.33 7.24
CA LEU A 224 11.49 3.98 7.10
C LEU A 224 11.77 3.16 5.83
N VAL A 225 10.83 2.31 5.42
CA VAL A 225 10.95 1.43 4.24
C VAL A 225 10.52 2.14 2.95
N GLY A 226 9.52 3.02 3.02
CA GLY A 226 8.98 3.73 1.87
C GLY A 226 9.92 4.78 1.25
N GLY A 227 10.98 5.15 1.96
CA GLY A 227 11.95 6.17 1.52
C GLY A 227 13.10 5.62 0.69
N PHE A 228 13.80 6.51 -0.02
CA PHE A 228 15.07 6.22 -0.70
C PHE A 228 16.23 6.11 0.32
N GLY A 229 16.15 5.14 1.23
CA GLY A 229 17.14 4.91 2.27
C GLY A 229 18.53 4.63 1.70
N LEU A 230 19.58 5.21 2.31
CA LEU A 230 20.95 5.11 1.81
C LEU A 230 21.42 3.65 1.66
N VAL A 231 20.99 2.77 2.56
CA VAL A 231 21.32 1.33 2.55
C VAL A 231 20.60 0.56 1.45
N ASP A 232 19.42 1.00 1.05
CA ASP A 232 18.66 0.37 -0.03
C ASP A 232 19.09 0.90 -1.41
N LEU A 233 19.62 2.13 -1.46
CA LEU A 233 20.24 2.70 -2.67
C LEU A 233 21.65 2.17 -2.94
N PHE A 234 22.39 1.79 -1.89
CA PHE A 234 23.78 1.32 -1.98
C PHE A 234 24.04 0.05 -1.13
N PRO A 235 23.31 -1.07 -1.36
CA PRO A 235 23.45 -2.29 -0.55
C PRO A 235 24.88 -2.87 -0.47
N SER A 236 25.69 -2.70 -1.51
CA SER A 236 27.08 -3.19 -1.56
C SER A 236 28.04 -2.37 -0.69
N SER A 237 27.71 -1.11 -0.40
CA SER A 237 28.59 -0.18 0.28
C SER A 237 28.62 -0.41 1.80
N ARG A 238 29.81 -0.74 2.33
CA ARG A 238 30.03 -0.80 3.80
C ARG A 238 29.88 0.56 4.46
N LEU A 239 30.27 1.64 3.76
CA LEU A 239 30.15 3.00 4.25
C LEU A 239 28.68 3.43 4.38
N ALA A 240 27.85 3.13 3.37
CA ALA A 240 26.41 3.41 3.43
C ALA A 240 25.74 2.74 4.63
N ARG A 241 26.09 1.47 4.89
CA ARG A 241 25.62 0.73 6.08
C ARG A 241 26.10 1.31 7.41
N TRP A 242 27.31 1.87 7.44
CA TRP A 242 27.86 2.49 8.65
C TRP A 242 27.25 3.87 8.92
N LEU A 243 27.07 4.70 7.89
CA LEU A 243 26.50 6.05 7.98
C LEU A 243 25.00 6.05 8.24
N SER A 244 24.27 5.03 7.77
CA SER A 244 22.81 4.98 7.90
C SER A 244 22.37 4.60 9.32
N SER A 245 21.50 5.40 9.93
CA SER A 245 20.75 4.99 11.12
C SER A 245 19.55 4.09 10.76
N SER A 246 19.05 4.16 9.52
CA SER A 246 17.81 3.51 9.07
C SER A 246 17.76 2.02 9.38
N THR A 247 18.86 1.27 9.17
CA THR A 247 18.88 -0.16 9.52
C THR A 247 18.74 -0.41 11.02
N ARG A 248 19.32 0.47 11.86
CA ARG A 248 19.19 0.37 13.34
C ARG A 248 17.77 0.73 13.77
N ASP A 249 17.19 1.76 13.16
CA ASP A 249 15.85 2.25 13.47
C ASP A 249 14.79 1.21 13.04
N VAL A 250 14.91 0.65 11.83
CA VAL A 250 14.06 -0.45 11.34
C VAL A 250 14.17 -1.67 12.25
N ARG A 251 15.40 -2.10 12.63
CA ARG A 251 15.56 -3.23 13.57
C ARG A 251 14.95 -2.96 14.93
N ARG A 252 15.07 -1.74 15.45
CA ARG A 252 14.50 -1.37 16.75
C ARG A 252 12.98 -1.46 16.70
N SER A 253 12.37 -0.87 15.68
CA SER A 253 10.91 -0.87 15.53
C SER A 253 10.37 -2.28 15.25
N HIS A 254 11.01 -3.02 14.34
CA HIS A 254 10.70 -4.41 14.06
C HIS A 254 10.79 -5.30 15.31
N ALA A 255 11.84 -5.14 16.13
CA ALA A 255 11.98 -5.89 17.38
C ALA A 255 10.92 -5.54 18.43
N ARG A 256 10.37 -4.32 18.41
CA ARG A 256 9.23 -3.95 19.28
C ARG A 256 7.95 -4.60 18.80
N VAL A 257 7.69 -4.57 17.50
CA VAL A 257 6.55 -5.25 16.87
C VAL A 257 6.58 -6.75 17.16
N GLN A 258 7.71 -7.42 16.91
CA GLN A 258 7.86 -8.85 17.18
C GLN A 258 7.65 -9.19 18.65
N ARG A 259 8.19 -8.39 19.59
CA ARG A 259 7.99 -8.63 21.03
C ARG A 259 6.50 -8.60 21.42
N ILE A 260 5.77 -7.60 20.95
CA ILE A 260 4.32 -7.49 21.21
C ILE A 260 3.59 -8.73 20.67
N LEU A 261 3.96 -9.20 19.47
CA LEU A 261 3.35 -10.38 18.88
C LEU A 261 3.74 -11.67 19.60
N ASP A 262 4.99 -11.82 20.02
CA ASP A 262 5.47 -12.95 20.80
C ASP A 262 4.72 -13.07 22.13
N ASP A 263 4.50 -11.95 22.82
CA ASP A 263 3.72 -11.90 24.07
C ASP A 263 2.27 -12.38 23.81
N ILE A 264 1.62 -11.90 22.75
CA ILE A 264 0.25 -12.32 22.38
C ILE A 264 0.19 -13.79 21.98
N ILE A 265 1.16 -14.27 21.19
CA ILE A 265 1.26 -15.66 20.74
C ILE A 265 1.47 -16.58 21.95
N GLN A 266 2.33 -16.19 22.90
CA GLN A 266 2.60 -16.96 24.10
C GLN A 266 1.37 -17.03 25.00
N ASP A 267 0.73 -15.88 25.27
CA ASP A 267 -0.53 -15.81 26.02
C ASP A 267 -1.61 -16.71 25.43
N ARG A 268 -1.70 -16.76 24.09
CA ARG A 268 -2.67 -17.62 23.40
C ARG A 268 -2.30 -19.10 23.49
N LYS A 269 -1.02 -19.46 23.46
CA LYS A 269 -0.55 -20.85 23.63
C LYS A 269 -0.78 -21.39 25.04
N GLU A 270 -0.64 -20.55 26.06
CA GLU A 270 -0.84 -20.93 27.46
C GLU A 270 -2.32 -21.17 27.80
N LYS A 271 -3.22 -20.46 27.13
CA LYS A 271 -4.66 -20.70 27.17
C LYS A 271 -4.98 -22.01 26.42
N LYS A 272 -4.91 -23.14 27.12
CA LYS A 272 -5.24 -24.46 26.54
C LYS A 272 -6.61 -24.43 25.86
N PRO A 273 -6.75 -24.98 24.63
CA PRO A 273 -8.07 -25.18 24.03
C PRO A 273 -8.88 -26.10 24.95
N THR A 274 -10.06 -25.64 25.37
CA THR A 274 -11.00 -26.49 26.12
C THR A 274 -11.46 -27.65 25.22
N ALA A 275 -11.92 -28.76 25.79
CA ALA A 275 -12.40 -29.91 24.99
C ALA A 275 -13.53 -29.54 23.99
N ALA A 276 -14.24 -28.43 24.23
CA ALA A 276 -15.23 -27.85 23.32
C ALA A 276 -14.62 -27.20 22.06
N ALA A 277 -13.36 -26.77 22.11
CA ALA A 277 -12.64 -26.11 21.01
C ALA A 277 -12.28 -27.06 19.83
N ALA A 278 -12.40 -28.37 20.03
CA ALA A 278 -12.21 -29.37 18.98
C ALA A 278 -13.49 -29.67 18.18
N SER A 279 -14.63 -29.07 18.53
CA SER A 279 -15.88 -29.25 17.80
C SER A 279 -15.87 -28.50 16.45
N PRO A 280 -16.61 -28.99 15.43
CA PRO A 280 -16.76 -28.28 14.16
C PRO A 280 -17.31 -26.86 14.33
N ALA A 281 -18.20 -26.65 15.32
CA ALA A 281 -18.77 -25.34 15.64
C ALA A 281 -17.75 -24.38 16.28
N ALA A 282 -16.79 -24.89 17.06
CA ALA A 282 -15.73 -24.05 17.61
C ALA A 282 -14.75 -23.57 16.53
N ARG A 283 -14.53 -24.40 15.50
CA ARG A 283 -13.74 -23.97 14.33
C ARG A 283 -14.36 -22.75 13.66
N ASP A 284 -15.69 -22.58 13.71
CA ASP A 284 -16.39 -21.45 13.07
C ASP A 284 -16.12 -20.10 13.75
N SER A 285 -15.53 -20.12 14.95
CA SER A 285 -15.15 -18.93 15.70
C SER A 285 -13.65 -18.60 15.66
N GLU A 286 -12.80 -19.46 15.07
CA GLU A 286 -11.34 -19.28 15.05
C GLU A 286 -10.95 -17.93 14.42
N ASP A 287 -10.10 -17.17 15.13
CA ASP A 287 -9.38 -16.05 14.54
C ASP A 287 -8.14 -16.51 13.76
N LEU A 288 -7.52 -15.58 13.03
CA LEU A 288 -6.33 -15.91 12.23
C LEU A 288 -5.20 -16.48 13.11
N LEU A 289 -5.00 -15.95 14.32
CA LEU A 289 -4.00 -16.48 15.22
C LEU A 289 -4.31 -17.93 15.61
N ASP A 290 -5.56 -18.25 15.93
CA ASP A 290 -6.00 -19.63 16.22
C ASP A 290 -5.74 -20.57 15.04
N VAL A 291 -6.06 -20.14 13.82
CA VAL A 291 -5.79 -20.88 12.59
C VAL A 291 -4.29 -21.17 12.45
N LEU A 292 -3.42 -20.16 12.59
CA LEU A 292 -1.97 -20.34 12.44
C LEU A 292 -1.39 -21.24 13.54
N LEU A 293 -1.87 -21.10 14.77
CA LEU A 293 -1.46 -21.98 15.87
C LEU A 293 -1.94 -23.41 15.67
N ARG A 294 -3.13 -23.61 15.08
CA ARG A 294 -3.61 -24.93 14.71
C ARG A 294 -2.74 -25.54 13.60
N LEU A 295 -2.46 -24.81 12.53
CA LEU A 295 -1.59 -25.27 11.45
C LEU A 295 -0.16 -25.60 11.95
N GLN A 296 0.36 -24.80 12.90
CA GLN A 296 1.63 -25.09 13.57
C GLN A 296 1.58 -26.41 14.37
N ARG A 297 0.47 -26.74 15.02
CA ARG A 297 0.31 -28.00 15.78
C ARG A 297 0.10 -29.22 14.89
N GLU A 298 -0.65 -29.05 13.79
CA GLU A 298 -0.97 -30.12 12.86
C GLU A 298 0.19 -30.46 11.92
N ASP A 299 1.18 -29.58 11.79
CA ASP A 299 2.39 -29.73 10.94
C ASP A 299 2.04 -30.14 9.49
N THR A 300 0.98 -29.52 8.95
CA THR A 300 0.42 -29.86 7.62
C THR A 300 1.08 -29.11 6.47
N LEU A 301 1.92 -28.13 6.77
CA LEU A 301 2.63 -27.31 5.78
C LEU A 301 3.95 -27.98 5.39
N THR A 302 4.49 -27.65 4.21
CA THR A 302 5.77 -28.24 3.76
C THR A 302 6.99 -27.68 4.48
N PHE A 303 6.80 -26.68 5.35
CA PHE A 303 7.83 -26.06 6.16
C PHE A 303 7.30 -25.86 7.58
N PRO A 304 8.19 -25.89 8.59
CA PRO A 304 7.80 -25.68 9.97
C PRO A 304 7.34 -24.23 10.17
N LEU A 305 6.09 -24.06 10.61
CA LEU A 305 5.54 -22.75 10.94
C LEU A 305 6.06 -22.34 12.33
N THR A 306 7.11 -21.51 12.39
CA THR A 306 7.69 -21.05 13.67
C THR A 306 6.89 -19.89 14.28
N SER A 307 7.05 -19.60 15.58
CA SER A 307 6.42 -18.42 16.20
C SER A 307 6.83 -17.12 15.49
N GLU A 308 8.09 -17.01 15.07
CA GLU A 308 8.60 -15.86 14.29
C GLU A 308 7.90 -15.74 12.93
N SER A 309 7.67 -16.86 12.24
CA SER A 309 6.92 -16.89 10.98
C SER A 309 5.46 -16.46 11.18
N ILE A 310 4.82 -16.92 12.26
CA ILE A 310 3.45 -16.51 12.63
C ILE A 310 3.41 -15.01 12.90
N GLY A 311 4.32 -14.49 13.72
CA GLY A 311 4.45 -13.07 14.01
C GLY A 311 4.64 -12.25 12.74
N CYS A 312 5.54 -12.68 11.85
CA CYS A 312 5.77 -12.00 10.57
C CYS A 312 4.51 -11.97 9.67
N VAL A 313 3.79 -13.09 9.54
CA VAL A 313 2.56 -13.15 8.73
C VAL A 313 1.48 -12.24 9.30
N ILE A 314 1.35 -12.20 10.63
CA ILE A 314 0.41 -11.31 11.33
C ILE A 314 0.78 -9.84 11.10
N SER A 315 2.06 -9.47 11.28
CA SER A 315 2.56 -8.12 10.99
C SER A 315 2.28 -7.69 9.56
N ASP A 316 2.55 -8.56 8.58
CA ASP A 316 2.32 -8.29 7.15
C ASP A 316 0.85 -7.98 6.87
N ILE A 317 -0.08 -8.73 7.49
CA ILE A 317 -1.53 -8.53 7.31
C ILE A 317 -2.00 -7.24 7.98
N ILE A 318 -1.59 -6.99 9.22
CA ILE A 318 -1.97 -5.78 9.97
C ILE A 318 -1.50 -4.52 9.25
N GLY A 319 -0.22 -4.49 8.84
CA GLY A 319 0.35 -3.36 8.11
C GLY A 319 -0.34 -3.14 6.77
N ALA A 320 -0.51 -4.20 5.97
CA ALA A 320 -1.10 -4.07 4.64
C ALA A 320 -2.57 -3.63 4.67
N ALA A 321 -3.36 -4.08 5.64
CA ALA A 321 -4.80 -3.81 5.66
C ALA A 321 -5.18 -2.52 6.41
N THR A 322 -4.39 -2.08 7.39
CA THR A 322 -4.73 -0.88 8.18
C THR A 322 -4.46 0.39 7.39
N GLU A 323 -3.23 0.55 6.90
CA GLU A 323 -2.75 1.80 6.29
C GLU A 323 -3.41 2.05 4.92
N THR A 324 -3.62 1.00 4.12
CA THR A 324 -4.23 1.12 2.78
C THR A 324 -5.71 1.47 2.85
N THR A 325 -6.48 0.80 3.73
CA THR A 325 -7.92 1.03 3.85
C THR A 325 -8.22 2.40 4.44
N SER A 326 -7.50 2.82 5.49
CA SER A 326 -7.68 4.14 6.10
C SER A 326 -7.32 5.28 5.13
N SER A 327 -6.19 5.20 4.44
CA SER A 327 -5.79 6.19 3.42
C SER A 327 -6.82 6.31 2.30
N THR A 328 -7.32 5.17 1.77
CA THR A 328 -8.31 5.20 0.69
C THR A 328 -9.63 5.82 1.14
N LEU A 329 -10.08 5.49 2.36
CA LEU A 329 -11.29 6.08 2.95
C LEU A 329 -11.15 7.60 3.12
N GLU A 330 -9.99 8.05 3.58
CA GLU A 330 -9.68 9.47 3.75
C GLU A 330 -9.68 10.21 2.40
N TRP A 331 -9.05 9.64 1.36
CA TRP A 331 -9.09 10.19 0.00
C TRP A 331 -10.49 10.22 -0.59
N ALA A 332 -11.31 9.18 -0.35
CA ALA A 332 -12.69 9.16 -0.81
C ALA A 332 -13.50 10.30 -0.20
N MET A 333 -13.39 10.49 1.13
CA MET A 333 -14.03 11.63 1.80
C MET A 333 -13.49 12.96 1.28
N ALA A 334 -12.18 13.12 1.12
CA ALA A 334 -11.57 14.34 0.60
C ALA A 334 -12.08 14.71 -0.80
N GLU A 335 -12.17 13.74 -1.72
CA GLU A 335 -12.70 13.95 -3.06
C GLU A 335 -14.20 14.25 -3.06
N LEU A 336 -15.01 13.57 -2.24
CA LEU A 336 -16.43 13.89 -2.13
C LEU A 336 -16.65 15.32 -1.61
N ILE A 337 -15.89 15.76 -0.60
CA ILE A 337 -15.97 17.14 -0.07
C ILE A 337 -15.59 18.16 -1.15
N ARG A 338 -14.58 17.86 -1.95
CA ARG A 338 -14.14 18.71 -3.05
C ARG A 338 -15.12 18.73 -4.23
N ASN A 339 -15.96 17.70 -4.37
CA ASN A 339 -16.93 17.53 -5.46
C ASN A 339 -18.37 17.42 -4.91
N PRO A 340 -19.03 18.54 -4.55
CA PRO A 340 -20.35 18.53 -3.90
C PRO A 340 -21.45 17.82 -4.68
N GLU A 341 -21.38 17.81 -6.02
CA GLU A 341 -22.35 17.09 -6.85
C GLU A 341 -22.23 15.57 -6.66
N ALA A 342 -21.00 15.04 -6.64
CA ALA A 342 -20.75 13.63 -6.38
C ALA A 342 -21.12 13.26 -4.93
N MET A 343 -20.82 14.12 -3.97
CA MET A 343 -21.28 13.98 -2.57
C MET A 343 -22.80 13.86 -2.49
N ALA A 344 -23.53 14.78 -3.11
CA ALA A 344 -24.99 14.78 -3.08
C ALA A 344 -25.59 13.51 -3.71
N LYS A 345 -25.04 13.03 -4.83
CA LYS A 345 -25.46 11.77 -5.47
C LYS A 345 -25.21 10.56 -4.56
N ALA A 346 -24.03 10.48 -3.94
CA ALA A 346 -23.69 9.39 -3.03
C ALA A 346 -24.55 9.40 -1.75
N GLN A 347 -24.73 10.57 -1.13
CA GLN A 347 -25.62 10.72 0.02
C GLN A 347 -27.07 10.36 -0.33
N HIS A 348 -27.55 10.81 -1.49
CA HIS A 348 -28.90 10.48 -1.96
C HIS A 348 -29.10 8.98 -2.14
N GLU A 349 -28.16 8.29 -2.81
CA GLU A 349 -28.23 6.84 -3.00
C GLU A 349 -28.27 6.10 -1.66
N VAL A 350 -27.39 6.47 -0.72
CA VAL A 350 -27.30 5.79 0.57
C VAL A 350 -28.53 6.05 1.44
N ARG A 351 -29.09 7.27 1.42
CA ARG A 351 -30.27 7.67 2.23
C ARG A 351 -31.59 7.10 1.72
N GLN A 352 -31.63 6.56 0.51
CA GLN A 352 -32.82 5.87 -0.02
C GLN A 352 -32.98 4.43 0.47
N ARG A 353 -31.98 3.87 1.17
CA ARG A 353 -32.03 2.48 1.60
C ARG A 353 -32.82 2.32 2.91
N PRO A 354 -33.39 1.14 3.19
CA PRO A 354 -33.98 0.87 4.50
C PRO A 354 -32.88 0.80 5.56
N HIS A 355 -33.08 1.48 6.69
CA HIS A 355 -32.13 1.47 7.80
C HIS A 355 -32.66 0.63 8.95
N GLY A 356 -31.86 -0.33 9.41
CA GLY A 356 -32.04 -0.95 10.72
C GLY A 356 -31.51 -0.04 11.84
N ASP A 357 -31.79 -0.38 13.09
CA ASP A 357 -31.45 0.37 14.31
C ASP A 357 -30.02 1.00 14.29
N GLY A 358 -29.91 2.24 13.79
CA GLY A 358 -28.76 3.13 13.98
C GLY A 358 -27.53 2.97 13.08
N VAL A 359 -27.42 1.93 12.23
CA VAL A 359 -26.27 1.70 11.32
C VAL A 359 -26.76 1.20 9.96
N VAL A 360 -26.17 1.68 8.87
CA VAL A 360 -26.40 1.10 7.52
C VAL A 360 -25.78 -0.28 7.47
N THR A 361 -26.62 -1.33 7.58
CA THR A 361 -26.17 -2.73 7.58
C THR A 361 -26.48 -3.49 6.30
N ASP A 362 -27.49 -3.05 5.55
CA ASP A 362 -27.80 -3.58 4.22
C ASP A 362 -27.20 -2.67 3.17
N LEU A 363 -26.04 -3.07 2.65
CA LEU A 363 -25.34 -2.32 1.60
C LEU A 363 -25.92 -2.58 0.21
N GLY A 364 -26.85 -3.53 0.05
CA GLY A 364 -27.49 -3.89 -1.22
C GLY A 364 -26.62 -3.67 -2.46
N GLU A 365 -27.17 -2.92 -3.42
CA GLU A 365 -26.45 -2.41 -4.57
C GLU A 365 -26.30 -0.89 -4.47
N LEU A 366 -25.29 -0.41 -3.72
CA LEU A 366 -24.86 0.99 -3.73
C LEU A 366 -23.94 1.22 -4.95
N HIS A 367 -24.54 1.34 -6.13
CA HIS A 367 -23.84 1.44 -7.41
C HIS A 367 -22.98 2.70 -7.50
N TYR A 368 -23.53 3.85 -7.15
CA TYR A 368 -22.81 5.12 -7.18
C TYR A 368 -21.68 5.16 -6.14
N LEU A 369 -21.91 4.65 -4.93
CA LEU A 369 -20.85 4.54 -3.92
C LEU A 369 -19.69 3.65 -4.39
N ARG A 370 -19.98 2.54 -5.08
CA ARG A 370 -18.96 1.68 -5.69
C ARG A 370 -18.15 2.42 -6.76
N MET A 371 -18.82 3.23 -7.58
CA MET A 371 -18.14 4.09 -8.56
C MET A 371 -17.23 5.12 -7.88
N VAL A 372 -17.67 5.73 -6.78
CA VAL A 372 -16.86 6.66 -5.96
C VAL A 372 -15.60 5.96 -5.43
N ILE A 373 -15.73 4.75 -4.89
CA ILE A 373 -14.58 3.97 -4.39
C ILE A 373 -13.62 3.64 -5.54
N LYS A 374 -14.14 3.19 -6.68
CA LYS A 374 -13.32 2.87 -7.87
C LYS A 374 -12.56 4.09 -8.39
N GLU A 375 -13.22 5.23 -8.48
CA GLU A 375 -12.60 6.49 -8.91
C GLU A 375 -11.56 7.00 -7.92
N THR A 376 -11.82 6.85 -6.62
CA THR A 376 -10.83 7.13 -5.58
C THR A 376 -9.60 6.26 -5.74
N LEU A 377 -9.77 4.94 -5.90
CA LEU A 377 -8.66 3.99 -6.09
C LEU A 377 -7.86 4.26 -7.39
N ARG A 378 -8.52 4.83 -8.42
CA ARG A 378 -7.88 5.20 -9.70
C ARG A 378 -6.98 6.42 -9.54
N LEU A 379 -7.49 7.48 -8.91
CA LEU A 379 -6.79 8.76 -8.77
C LEU A 379 -5.81 8.78 -7.59
N HIS A 380 -6.12 8.05 -6.53
CA HIS A 380 -5.35 7.97 -5.29
C HIS A 380 -5.00 6.52 -4.95
N PRO A 381 -4.28 5.80 -5.82
CA PRO A 381 -3.87 4.44 -5.51
C PRO A 381 -2.96 4.44 -4.29
N ALA A 382 -3.19 3.49 -3.38
CA ALA A 382 -2.49 3.42 -2.09
C ALA A 382 -0.95 3.37 -2.23
N GLY A 383 -0.41 2.90 -3.35
CA GLY A 383 1.03 2.94 -3.60
C GLY A 383 1.43 2.35 -4.95
N MET A 384 2.74 2.39 -5.22
CA MET A 384 3.34 1.72 -6.38
C MET A 384 3.62 0.25 -6.08
N PHE A 385 3.52 -0.63 -7.07
CA PHE A 385 3.80 -2.05 -6.88
C PHE A 385 5.22 -2.39 -7.26
N HIS A 386 5.92 -3.07 -6.35
CA HIS A 386 7.27 -3.55 -6.59
C HIS A 386 7.26 -5.03 -6.97
N ARG A 387 7.99 -5.34 -8.04
CA ARG A 387 8.30 -6.68 -8.57
C ARG A 387 9.80 -6.77 -8.82
N ALA A 388 10.32 -7.98 -8.99
CA ALA A 388 11.67 -8.18 -9.49
C ALA A 388 11.71 -9.34 -10.48
N SER A 389 12.60 -9.25 -11.47
CA SER A 389 12.77 -10.30 -12.46
C SER A 389 13.50 -11.51 -11.87
N GLN A 390 12.95 -12.70 -12.00
CA GLN A 390 13.57 -13.96 -11.53
C GLN A 390 14.54 -14.55 -12.57
N GLU A 391 14.41 -14.12 -13.82
CA GLU A 391 15.15 -14.57 -14.98
C GLU A 391 15.31 -13.42 -15.98
N ASP A 392 16.16 -13.60 -16.99
CA ASP A 392 16.26 -12.65 -18.09
C ASP A 392 14.99 -12.75 -18.94
N CYS A 393 14.35 -11.63 -19.22
CA CYS A 393 13.10 -11.60 -19.98
C CYS A 393 13.02 -10.38 -20.89
N ARG A 394 11.96 -10.30 -21.70
CA ARG A 394 11.68 -9.14 -22.57
C ARG A 394 10.36 -8.50 -22.20
N VAL A 395 10.36 -7.17 -22.15
CA VAL A 395 9.15 -6.36 -21.95
C VAL A 395 9.17 -5.23 -22.98
N MET A 396 8.10 -5.11 -23.76
CA MET A 396 7.93 -4.11 -24.81
C MET A 396 9.11 -4.08 -25.80
N GLY A 397 9.64 -5.27 -26.12
CA GLY A 397 10.80 -5.44 -26.99
C GLY A 397 12.16 -5.13 -26.35
N TYR A 398 12.22 -4.70 -25.09
CA TYR A 398 13.46 -4.42 -24.36
C TYR A 398 13.90 -5.60 -23.49
N HIS A 399 15.20 -5.79 -23.34
CA HIS A 399 15.78 -6.80 -22.46
C HIS A 399 15.77 -6.33 -20.99
N ILE A 400 15.26 -7.17 -20.10
CA ILE A 400 15.21 -6.95 -18.65
C ILE A 400 16.05 -8.04 -17.97
N PRO A 401 17.24 -7.68 -17.44
CA PRO A 401 18.10 -8.65 -16.76
C PRO A 401 17.48 -9.20 -15.48
N LYS A 402 17.82 -10.43 -15.13
CA LYS A 402 17.51 -11.05 -13.85
C LYS A 402 17.92 -10.17 -12.67
N GLY A 403 17.07 -10.11 -11.65
CA GLY A 403 17.28 -9.32 -10.44
C GLY A 403 16.92 -7.85 -10.58
N THR A 404 16.53 -7.38 -11.78
CA THR A 404 16.08 -6.00 -11.97
C THR A 404 14.79 -5.74 -11.20
N SER A 405 14.78 -4.66 -10.40
CA SER A 405 13.58 -4.16 -9.72
C SER A 405 12.64 -3.54 -10.75
N VAL A 406 11.35 -3.88 -10.69
CA VAL A 406 10.32 -3.32 -11.56
C VAL A 406 9.27 -2.65 -10.69
N VAL A 407 9.04 -1.36 -10.93
CA VAL A 407 8.09 -0.54 -10.20
C VAL A 407 6.93 -0.20 -11.13
N ILE A 408 5.74 -0.69 -10.80
CA ILE A 408 4.51 -0.35 -11.51
C ILE A 408 3.92 0.89 -10.85
N ASN A 409 3.95 2.00 -11.59
CA ASN A 409 3.33 3.25 -11.19
C ASN A 409 1.82 3.19 -11.50
N SER A 410 1.06 2.65 -10.56
CA SER A 410 -0.40 2.52 -10.63
C SER A 410 -1.09 3.87 -10.88
N PHE A 411 -0.58 4.97 -10.32
CA PHE A 411 -1.09 6.31 -10.56
C PHE A 411 -0.92 6.72 -12.03
N ALA A 412 0.24 6.43 -12.63
CA ALA A 412 0.46 6.72 -14.05
C ALA A 412 -0.49 5.91 -14.95
N VAL A 413 -0.66 4.62 -14.65
CA VAL A 413 -1.59 3.73 -15.37
C VAL A 413 -3.04 4.22 -15.24
N GLY A 414 -3.46 4.55 -14.02
CA GLY A 414 -4.83 5.02 -13.73
C GLY A 414 -5.13 6.42 -14.23
N THR A 415 -4.13 7.21 -14.64
CA THR A 415 -4.29 8.59 -15.12
C THR A 415 -3.77 8.80 -16.54
N ASP A 416 -3.57 7.71 -17.29
CA ASP A 416 -3.13 7.77 -18.69
C ASP A 416 -4.25 8.32 -19.59
N PRO A 417 -4.08 9.51 -20.22
CA PRO A 417 -5.10 10.09 -21.08
C PRO A 417 -5.42 9.25 -22.32
N ALA A 418 -4.52 8.37 -22.76
CA ALA A 418 -4.78 7.47 -23.89
C ALA A 418 -5.91 6.48 -23.59
N HIS A 419 -6.11 6.13 -22.31
CA HIS A 419 -7.12 5.17 -21.87
C HIS A 419 -8.29 5.84 -21.14
N TRP A 420 -8.02 6.93 -20.43
CA TRP A 420 -8.98 7.61 -19.56
C TRP A 420 -9.51 8.92 -20.15
N GLY A 421 -8.99 9.40 -21.28
CA GLY A 421 -9.39 10.67 -21.91
C GLY A 421 -8.63 11.89 -21.38
N GLU A 422 -8.86 13.07 -21.96
CA GLU A 422 -8.16 14.31 -21.57
C GLU A 422 -8.43 14.74 -20.12
N ASP A 423 -9.60 14.35 -19.61
CA ASP A 423 -10.09 14.53 -18.25
C ASP A 423 -9.65 13.42 -17.29
N ALA A 424 -8.59 12.67 -17.62
CA ALA A 424 -8.08 11.57 -16.78
C ALA A 424 -7.68 12.00 -15.36
N ALA A 425 -7.37 13.29 -15.15
CA ALA A 425 -6.99 13.82 -13.84
C ALA A 425 -8.20 14.30 -13.00
N GLU A 426 -9.40 14.34 -13.57
CA GLU A 426 -10.61 14.78 -12.89
C GLU A 426 -11.27 13.63 -12.14
N PHE A 427 -11.81 13.92 -10.94
CA PHE A 427 -12.60 12.96 -10.16
C PHE A 427 -14.02 12.91 -10.72
N ARG A 428 -14.32 11.85 -11.47
CA ARG A 428 -15.64 11.62 -12.08
C ARG A 428 -16.09 10.17 -11.90
N PRO A 429 -16.80 9.84 -10.81
CA PRO A 429 -17.32 8.49 -10.56
C PRO A 429 -18.09 7.89 -11.74
N GLU A 430 -18.83 8.72 -12.48
CA GLU A 430 -19.67 8.32 -13.61
C GLU A 430 -18.91 7.61 -14.75
N ARG A 431 -17.58 7.68 -14.76
CA ARG A 431 -16.70 6.90 -15.66
C ARG A 431 -16.89 5.39 -15.53
N PHE A 432 -17.29 4.94 -14.35
CA PHE A 432 -17.49 3.53 -14.04
C PHE A 432 -18.94 3.06 -14.21
N HIS A 433 -19.80 3.89 -14.82
CA HIS A 433 -21.19 3.54 -15.08
C HIS A 433 -21.30 2.31 -16.00
N GLY A 434 -22.14 1.33 -15.63
CA GLY A 434 -22.27 0.04 -16.31
C GLY A 434 -21.06 -0.90 -16.13
N ASN A 435 -20.07 -0.48 -15.34
CA ASN A 435 -18.84 -1.21 -15.04
C ASN A 435 -18.68 -1.33 -13.50
N GLU A 436 -19.75 -1.16 -12.73
CA GLU A 436 -19.72 -1.14 -11.26
C GLU A 436 -19.21 -2.47 -10.70
N MET A 437 -19.53 -3.58 -11.37
CA MET A 437 -19.14 -4.94 -10.98
C MET A 437 -17.85 -5.47 -11.63
N VAL A 438 -17.24 -4.75 -12.58
CA VAL A 438 -16.07 -5.31 -13.30
C VAL A 438 -14.93 -5.54 -12.33
N GLU A 439 -14.39 -6.75 -12.46
CA GLU A 439 -13.26 -7.27 -11.70
C GLU A 439 -12.04 -6.38 -11.93
N TYR A 440 -11.21 -6.21 -10.90
CA TYR A 440 -9.93 -5.48 -10.92
C TYR A 440 -8.88 -6.17 -11.81
N MET A 441 -9.20 -6.38 -13.09
CA MET A 441 -8.51 -7.25 -14.05
C MET A 441 -8.24 -6.58 -15.40
N GLN A 442 -8.76 -5.36 -15.61
CA GLN A 442 -8.37 -4.51 -16.74
C GLN A 442 -7.02 -3.85 -16.42
N MET A 443 -6.10 -3.84 -17.37
CA MET A 443 -4.73 -3.34 -17.10
C MET A 443 -4.67 -1.81 -17.03
N GLU A 444 -5.68 -1.11 -17.54
CA GLU A 444 -5.90 0.31 -17.32
C GLU A 444 -6.33 0.64 -15.88
N PHE A 445 -6.77 -0.34 -15.09
CA PHE A 445 -7.24 -0.18 -13.72
C PHE A 445 -6.74 -1.29 -12.79
N VAL A 446 -5.56 -1.08 -12.19
CA VAL A 446 -4.87 -2.08 -11.34
C VAL A 446 -4.66 -1.62 -9.88
N PRO A 447 -5.69 -1.12 -9.16
CA PRO A 447 -5.52 -0.58 -7.81
C PRO A 447 -5.10 -1.63 -6.77
N PHE A 448 -5.32 -2.91 -7.06
CA PHE A 448 -4.92 -4.04 -6.22
C PHE A 448 -3.76 -4.86 -6.83
N GLY A 449 -3.13 -4.33 -7.87
CA GLY A 449 -2.20 -5.06 -8.73
C GLY A 449 -2.89 -6.18 -9.51
N ALA A 450 -2.09 -7.02 -10.18
CA ALA A 450 -2.57 -8.17 -10.94
C ALA A 450 -1.59 -9.36 -10.84
N GLY A 451 -2.00 -10.48 -11.44
CA GLY A 451 -1.22 -11.72 -11.49
C GLY A 451 -1.14 -12.44 -10.15
N ARG A 452 -0.13 -13.29 -9.97
CA ARG A 452 0.07 -14.12 -8.76
C ARG A 452 0.13 -13.30 -7.48
N ARG A 453 0.62 -12.07 -7.57
CA ARG A 453 0.82 -11.15 -6.46
C ARG A 453 -0.27 -10.08 -6.37
N GLN A 454 -1.43 -10.28 -7.00
CA GLN A 454 -2.62 -9.47 -6.77
C GLN A 454 -2.99 -9.48 -5.28
N CYS A 455 -3.47 -8.36 -4.75
CA CYS A 455 -3.88 -8.24 -3.35
C CYS A 455 -4.90 -9.32 -3.01
N PRO A 456 -4.63 -10.21 -2.03
CA PRO A 456 -5.61 -11.20 -1.62
C PRO A 456 -6.79 -10.54 -0.90
N GLY A 457 -6.57 -9.41 -0.21
CA GLY A 457 -7.57 -8.70 0.58
C GLY A 457 -8.44 -7.69 -0.18
N ALA A 458 -8.44 -7.69 -1.52
CA ALA A 458 -9.16 -6.70 -2.32
C ALA A 458 -10.66 -6.62 -1.96
N LEU A 459 -11.35 -7.77 -1.97
CA LEU A 459 -12.77 -7.85 -1.61
C LEU A 459 -13.03 -7.40 -0.17
N PHE A 460 -12.18 -7.82 0.75
CA PHE A 460 -12.29 -7.46 2.17
C PHE A 460 -12.15 -5.95 2.37
N ALA A 461 -11.16 -5.33 1.72
CA ALA A 461 -10.94 -3.89 1.79
C ALA A 461 -12.11 -3.10 1.19
N THR A 462 -12.63 -3.51 0.02
CA THR A 462 -13.73 -2.80 -0.66
C THR A 462 -15.04 -2.90 0.13
N THR A 463 -15.32 -4.05 0.78
CA THR A 463 -16.49 -4.18 1.66
C THR A 463 -16.39 -3.25 2.88
N ILE A 464 -15.20 -3.10 3.47
CA ILE A 464 -15.01 -2.13 4.57
C ILE A 464 -15.19 -0.70 4.05
N MET A 465 -14.65 -0.38 2.88
CA MET A 465 -14.78 0.94 2.28
C MET A 465 -16.25 1.29 2.03
N GLU A 466 -17.03 0.39 1.44
CA GLU A 466 -18.47 0.54 1.21
C GLU A 466 -19.21 0.75 2.54
N LEU A 467 -18.96 -0.08 3.55
CA LEU A 467 -19.64 0.02 4.84
C LEU A 467 -19.38 1.35 5.54
N VAL A 468 -18.11 1.76 5.62
CA VAL A 468 -17.74 2.97 6.37
C VAL A 468 -18.23 4.21 5.66
N LEU A 469 -18.05 4.31 4.34
CA LEU A 469 -18.54 5.46 3.59
C LEU A 469 -20.07 5.54 3.62
N ALA A 470 -20.78 4.43 3.47
CA ALA A 470 -22.24 4.43 3.60
C ALA A 470 -22.69 5.02 4.94
N ASN A 471 -22.08 4.61 6.05
CA ASN A 471 -22.44 5.16 7.36
C ASN A 471 -22.09 6.65 7.51
N LEU A 472 -20.91 7.08 7.07
CA LEU A 472 -20.51 8.49 7.15
C LEU A 472 -21.39 9.40 6.29
N LEU A 473 -21.80 8.95 5.11
CA LEU A 473 -22.63 9.71 4.17
C LEU A 473 -24.11 9.70 4.55
N TYR A 474 -24.57 8.61 5.15
CA TYR A 474 -25.94 8.51 5.63
C TYR A 474 -26.20 9.48 6.78
N HIS A 475 -25.39 9.39 7.83
CA HIS A 475 -25.67 10.06 9.11
C HIS A 475 -25.29 11.53 9.17
N PHE A 476 -24.43 12.02 8.25
CA PHE A 476 -23.86 13.36 8.37
C PHE A 476 -23.84 14.11 7.05
N ASP A 477 -24.07 15.42 7.15
CA ASP A 477 -23.63 16.41 6.17
C ASP A 477 -22.28 16.98 6.61
N TRP A 478 -21.37 17.15 5.66
CA TRP A 478 -19.98 17.45 5.94
C TRP A 478 -19.56 18.80 5.35
N ALA A 479 -18.77 19.56 6.09
CA ALA A 479 -18.22 20.84 5.65
C ALA A 479 -16.75 20.99 6.07
N VAL A 480 -16.00 21.79 5.31
CA VAL A 480 -14.65 22.20 5.71
C VAL A 480 -14.77 23.32 6.75
N PRO A 481 -14.07 23.24 7.91
CA PRO A 481 -14.09 24.29 8.91
C PRO A 481 -13.69 25.64 8.32
N GLY A 482 -14.48 26.68 8.60
CA GLY A 482 -14.21 28.03 8.10
C GLY A 482 -14.38 28.23 6.59
N GLY A 483 -14.85 27.23 5.84
CA GLY A 483 -15.01 27.31 4.38
C GLY A 483 -13.67 27.35 3.61
N GLU A 484 -12.59 26.92 4.24
CA GLU A 484 -11.26 26.88 3.62
C GLU A 484 -11.19 25.84 2.50
N THR A 485 -10.21 25.99 1.60
CA THR A 485 -9.91 24.98 0.59
C THR A 485 -9.16 23.81 1.21
N LEU A 486 -9.62 22.58 0.95
CA LEU A 486 -8.98 21.37 1.45
C LEU A 486 -7.56 21.19 0.88
N ASP A 487 -6.58 20.86 1.73
CA ASP A 487 -5.22 20.49 1.31
C ASP A 487 -5.21 19.09 0.69
N MET A 488 -5.24 19.03 -0.65
CA MET A 488 -5.10 17.79 -1.43
C MET A 488 -3.63 17.37 -1.63
N GLY A 489 -2.73 17.87 -0.80
CA GLY A 489 -1.33 17.49 -0.82
C GLY A 489 -1.12 16.04 -0.41
N GLU A 490 -0.08 15.41 -0.96
CA GLU A 490 0.28 14.03 -0.66
C GLU A 490 1.61 13.96 0.10
N VAL A 491 1.74 12.95 0.95
CA VAL A 491 3.01 12.47 1.50
C VAL A 491 3.22 11.04 1.05
N TYR A 492 4.41 10.78 0.51
CA TYR A 492 4.77 9.45 0.02
C TYR A 492 5.57 8.68 1.06
N GLY A 493 5.04 7.53 1.47
CA GLY A 493 5.75 6.45 2.15
C GLY A 493 5.64 5.16 1.34
N PHE A 494 5.59 4.01 2.03
CA PHE A 494 5.22 2.76 1.36
C PHE A 494 3.77 2.85 0.86
N ILE A 495 2.92 3.53 1.65
CA ILE A 495 1.57 3.97 1.27
C ILE A 495 1.56 5.49 1.06
N VAL A 496 0.75 5.96 0.12
CA VAL A 496 0.49 7.38 -0.15
C VAL A 496 -0.62 7.86 0.78
N HIS A 497 -0.36 8.93 1.51
CA HIS A 497 -1.32 9.56 2.41
C HIS A 497 -1.60 10.99 2.01
N THR A 498 -2.72 11.52 2.49
CA THR A 498 -2.92 12.97 2.58
C THR A 498 -1.77 13.58 3.40
N ARG A 499 -1.34 14.79 3.03
CA ARG A 499 -0.26 15.48 3.75
C ARG A 499 -0.70 15.89 5.15
N SER A 500 -1.95 16.28 5.26
CA SER A 500 -2.58 16.79 6.46
C SER A 500 -3.82 15.94 6.71
N SER A 501 -4.02 15.50 7.96
CA SER A 501 -5.19 14.68 8.27
C SER A 501 -6.49 15.44 8.01
N LEU A 502 -7.47 14.75 7.45
CA LEU A 502 -8.76 15.29 7.05
C LEU A 502 -9.58 15.73 8.27
N ARG A 503 -9.68 17.05 8.46
CA ARG A 503 -10.44 17.67 9.55
C ARG A 503 -11.70 18.33 9.02
N LEU A 504 -12.85 17.85 9.47
CA LEU A 504 -14.16 18.26 8.96
C LEU A 504 -15.12 18.62 10.09
N GLN A 505 -16.12 19.45 9.76
CA GLN A 505 -17.28 19.67 10.61
C GLN A 505 -18.44 18.80 10.10
N ALA A 506 -19.09 18.09 11.01
CA ALA A 506 -20.24 17.24 10.73
C ALA A 506 -21.51 17.86 11.30
N SER A 507 -22.60 17.77 10.54
CA SER A 507 -23.96 18.08 10.98
C SER A 507 -24.81 16.81 10.87
N SER A 508 -25.48 16.41 11.94
CA SER A 508 -26.32 15.21 11.95
C SER A 508 -27.47 15.34 10.95
N TYR A 509 -27.62 14.34 10.09
CA TYR A 509 -28.78 14.20 9.21
C TYR A 509 -29.91 13.50 9.95
N HIS A 510 -31.07 14.16 10.02
CA HIS A 510 -32.29 13.61 10.61
C HIS A 510 -33.35 13.45 9.51
N PRO A 511 -33.72 12.21 9.16
CA PRO A 511 -34.73 11.95 8.13
C PRO A 511 -36.09 12.63 8.45
N ASP A 512 -36.42 12.71 9.73
CA ASP A 512 -37.75 13.13 10.23
C ASP A 512 -37.95 14.66 10.30
N LEU A 513 -36.95 15.48 9.93
CA LEU A 513 -37.01 16.95 10.00
C LEU A 513 -37.11 17.63 8.62
N GLN A 514 -37.42 16.87 7.56
CA GLN A 514 -37.52 17.40 6.18
C GLN A 514 -38.96 17.58 5.64
N GLU A 515 -39.99 17.57 6.49
CA GLU A 515 -41.36 18.01 6.10
C GLU A 515 -41.59 19.50 6.27
#